data_AF-A0A7V0WLS8-F1
#
_entry.id   AF-A0A7V0WLS8-F1
#
_cell.length_a   1.000
_cell.length_b   1.000
_cell.length_c   1.000
_cell.angle_alpha   90.00
_cell.angle_beta   90.00
_cell.angle_gamma   90.00
#
_symmetry.space_group_name_H-M   'P 1'
#
loop_
_entity.id
_entity.type
_entity.pdbx_description
1 polymer ?
#
loop_
_entity_poly.entity_id
_entity_poly.type
_entity_poly.pdbx_seq_one_letter_code
_entity_poly.pdbx_strand_id
1 'polypeptide(L)'
;MRRFRFAGIFVAGALAFALPAAGQDAACKNRGDLDKRFCDNNGDLVADTPTDPSKWLNPDTLVFSYTPVEDPSVYENVFTEFMAYLAKKTGKKVKWYGADSYASQVEALRSGRLHVAGISTGPTVFGVNLAGYVPIAMMAKSDGRFGYKLQLITQKDSGIMKVSDLKGKRVAHVT
;
A
#
# COMPACT_ATOMS: atom_id res chain seq x y z
N MET A 1 4.18 -9.72 -85.41
CA MET A 1 2.74 -10.02 -85.18
C MET A 1 2.59 -11.16 -84.19
N ARG A 2 2.09 -10.90 -82.98
CA ARG A 2 1.05 -11.69 -82.28
C ARG A 2 0.92 -11.15 -80.85
N ARG A 3 -0.23 -10.51 -80.61
CA ARG A 3 -0.75 -10.12 -79.30
C ARG A 3 -1.08 -11.38 -78.50
N PHE A 4 -1.01 -11.36 -77.16
CA PHE A 4 -2.14 -11.73 -76.28
C PHE A 4 -1.87 -11.58 -74.77
N ARG A 5 -2.74 -10.79 -74.14
CA ARG A 5 -3.41 -10.92 -72.83
C ARG A 5 -2.64 -10.79 -71.50
N PHE A 6 -2.99 -9.69 -70.82
CA PHE A 6 -3.00 -9.46 -69.38
C PHE A 6 -3.59 -10.62 -68.57
N ALA A 7 -2.94 -10.95 -67.45
CA ALA A 7 -3.57 -11.47 -66.24
C ALA A 7 -2.83 -10.86 -65.04
N GLY A 8 -3.45 -9.85 -64.42
CA GLY A 8 -2.96 -9.25 -63.18
C GLY A 8 -3.25 -10.19 -62.01
N ILE A 9 -2.22 -10.47 -61.22
CA ILE A 9 -2.37 -11.12 -59.92
C ILE A 9 -2.09 -10.05 -58.86
N PHE A 10 -3.16 -9.49 -58.32
CA PHE A 10 -3.16 -8.73 -57.07
C PHE A 10 -2.90 -9.72 -55.93
N VAL A 11 -1.69 -9.76 -55.39
CA VAL A 11 -1.43 -10.39 -54.09
C VAL A 11 -1.75 -9.34 -53.03
N ALA A 12 -2.93 -9.49 -52.42
CA ALA A 12 -3.39 -8.66 -51.31
C ALA A 12 -2.42 -8.77 -50.12
N GLY A 13 -1.92 -7.62 -49.65
CA GLY A 13 -1.11 -7.54 -48.44
C GLY A 13 -1.94 -7.99 -47.23
N ALA A 14 -1.43 -8.99 -46.52
CA ALA A 14 -1.97 -9.40 -45.23
C ALA A 14 -1.70 -8.29 -44.21
N LEU A 15 -2.69 -7.43 -43.97
CA LEU A 15 -2.72 -6.58 -42.78
C LEU A 15 -2.86 -7.49 -41.56
N ALA A 16 -1.74 -7.75 -40.90
CA ALA A 16 -1.74 -8.27 -39.54
C ALA A 16 -2.35 -7.18 -38.63
N PHE A 17 -3.64 -7.32 -38.34
CA PHE A 17 -4.27 -6.61 -37.24
C PHE A 17 -3.63 -7.09 -35.94
N ALA A 18 -2.64 -6.33 -35.44
CA ALA A 18 -2.24 -6.42 -34.05
C ALA A 18 -3.44 -6.01 -33.20
N LEU A 19 -4.19 -7.00 -32.70
CA LEU A 19 -5.14 -6.78 -31.62
C LEU A 19 -4.38 -6.12 -30.46
N PRO A 20 -4.85 -4.98 -29.92
CA PRO A 20 -4.31 -4.53 -28.65
C PRO A 20 -4.61 -5.64 -27.65
N ALA A 21 -3.56 -6.15 -27.00
CA ALA A 21 -3.71 -6.97 -25.82
C ALA A 21 -4.38 -6.12 -24.74
N ALA A 22 -5.71 -6.08 -24.77
CA ALA A 22 -6.50 -5.64 -23.64
C ALA A 22 -6.22 -6.66 -22.54
N GLY A 23 -5.26 -6.34 -21.66
CA GLY A 23 -5.15 -6.98 -20.36
C GLY A 23 -6.47 -6.74 -19.63
N GLN A 24 -7.41 -7.66 -19.83
CA GLN A 24 -8.66 -7.71 -19.08
C GLN A 24 -8.29 -8.23 -17.69
N ASP A 25 -7.88 -7.31 -16.82
CA ASP A 25 -8.25 -7.43 -15.43
C ASP A 25 -9.77 -7.58 -15.41
N ALA A 26 -10.26 -8.69 -14.86
CA ALA A 26 -11.69 -8.98 -14.77
C ALA A 26 -12.44 -7.72 -14.32
N ALA A 27 -13.52 -7.37 -15.01
CA ALA A 27 -14.28 -6.15 -14.74
C ALA A 27 -14.55 -6.06 -13.23
N CYS A 28 -13.97 -5.03 -12.60
CA CYS A 28 -13.97 -4.91 -11.15
C CYS A 28 -15.42 -4.78 -10.65
N LYS A 29 -15.88 -5.75 -9.85
CA LYS A 29 -17.28 -5.80 -9.40
C LYS A 29 -17.55 -4.83 -8.26
N ASN A 30 -16.65 -4.79 -7.27
CA ASN A 30 -16.70 -3.81 -6.20
C ASN A 30 -15.31 -3.22 -6.00
N ARG A 31 -15.23 -1.90 -5.83
CA ARG A 31 -13.98 -1.17 -5.57
C ARG A 31 -14.02 -0.41 -4.25
N GLY A 32 -15.18 0.07 -3.84
CA GLY A 32 -15.29 1.02 -2.73
C GLY A 32 -14.39 2.24 -2.99
N ASP A 33 -13.58 2.59 -1.98
CA ASP A 33 -12.65 3.71 -2.01
C ASP A 33 -11.23 3.33 -2.48
N LEU A 34 -11.00 2.08 -2.90
CA LEU A 34 -9.70 1.65 -3.41
C LEU A 34 -9.30 2.43 -4.67
N ASP A 35 -8.00 2.62 -4.86
CA ASP A 35 -7.43 3.21 -6.07
C ASP A 35 -7.89 2.42 -7.31
N LYS A 36 -7.98 3.11 -8.45
CA LYS A 36 -8.49 2.55 -9.72
C LYS A 36 -7.75 1.29 -10.16
N ARG A 37 -6.49 1.13 -9.76
CA ARG A 37 -5.66 -0.06 -10.05
C ARG A 37 -6.03 -1.31 -9.26
N PHE A 38 -6.89 -1.19 -8.25
CA PHE A 38 -7.30 -2.28 -7.38
C PHE A 38 -8.80 -2.60 -7.52
N CYS A 39 -9.14 -3.77 -7.00
CA CYS A 39 -10.51 -4.25 -6.89
C CYS A 39 -10.67 -5.06 -5.61
N ASP A 40 -11.89 -5.09 -5.08
CA ASP A 40 -12.33 -5.92 -3.97
C ASP A 40 -13.57 -6.71 -4.43
N ASN A 41 -13.36 -7.79 -5.18
CA ASN A 41 -14.47 -8.60 -5.68
C ASN A 41 -15.08 -9.47 -4.58
N ASN A 42 -14.35 -9.71 -3.49
CA ASN A 42 -14.75 -10.63 -2.43
C ASN A 42 -15.52 -9.91 -1.29
N GLY A 43 -15.43 -8.57 -1.22
CA GLY A 43 -16.14 -7.72 -0.27
C GLY A 43 -15.48 -7.61 1.11
N ASP A 44 -14.19 -7.93 1.25
CA ASP A 44 -13.44 -7.88 2.52
C ASP A 44 -12.80 -6.52 2.81
N LEU A 45 -13.07 -5.52 1.96
CA LEU A 45 -12.61 -4.14 2.07
C LEU A 45 -11.10 -3.95 1.84
N VAL A 46 -10.40 -4.94 1.27
CA VAL A 46 -8.99 -4.81 0.86
C VAL A 46 -8.81 -5.18 -0.62
N ALA A 47 -7.65 -4.84 -1.17
CA ALA A 47 -7.35 -5.15 -2.57
C ALA A 47 -7.14 -6.67 -2.76
N ASP A 48 -7.85 -7.23 -3.73
CA ASP A 48 -7.66 -8.61 -4.17
C ASP A 48 -6.25 -8.82 -4.75
N THR A 49 -5.69 -10.00 -4.48
CA THR A 49 -4.47 -10.44 -5.16
C THR A 49 -4.75 -10.66 -6.65
N PRO A 50 -3.89 -10.22 -7.58
CA PRO A 50 -4.08 -10.47 -9.01
C PRO A 50 -4.31 -11.97 -9.31
N THR A 51 -5.28 -12.29 -10.15
CA THR A 51 -5.56 -13.69 -10.50
C THR A 51 -4.51 -14.30 -11.43
N ASP A 52 -3.81 -13.45 -12.18
CA ASP A 52 -2.67 -13.81 -13.02
C ASP A 52 -1.38 -13.82 -12.16
N PRO A 53 -0.77 -15.01 -11.91
CA PRO A 53 0.44 -15.11 -11.11
C PRO A 53 1.64 -14.38 -11.71
N SER A 54 1.65 -14.11 -13.01
CA SER A 54 2.75 -13.36 -13.65
C SER A 54 2.80 -11.89 -13.20
N LYS A 55 1.69 -11.38 -12.64
CA LYS A 55 1.60 -10.04 -12.05
C LYS A 55 2.07 -9.99 -10.60
N TRP A 56 2.38 -11.13 -9.99
CA TRP A 56 2.80 -11.18 -8.59
C TRP A 56 4.23 -10.69 -8.43
N LEU A 57 4.43 -9.74 -7.52
CA LEU A 57 5.76 -9.27 -7.17
C LEU A 57 6.45 -10.31 -6.28
N ASN A 58 7.65 -10.73 -6.68
CA ASN A 58 8.48 -11.65 -5.90
C ASN A 58 9.92 -11.10 -5.74
N PRO A 59 10.12 -10.01 -4.97
CA PRO A 59 11.43 -9.40 -4.81
C PRO A 59 12.38 -10.27 -3.99
N ASP A 60 13.67 -10.23 -4.30
CA ASP A 60 14.72 -10.91 -3.51
C ASP A 60 14.95 -10.25 -2.14
N THR A 61 14.58 -8.97 -2.03
CA THR A 61 14.68 -8.17 -0.82
C THR A 61 13.32 -7.62 -0.43
N LEU A 62 12.85 -8.00 0.75
CA LEU A 62 11.74 -7.33 1.42
C LEU A 62 12.24 -6.05 2.09
N VAL A 63 11.41 -5.02 2.04
CA VAL A 63 11.65 -3.75 2.71
C VAL A 63 10.60 -3.64 3.80
N PHE A 64 11.06 -3.36 5.02
CA PHE A 64 10.23 -3.23 6.21
C PHE A 64 10.31 -1.81 6.75
N SER A 65 9.18 -1.27 7.19
CA SER A 65 9.08 0.06 7.80
C SER A 65 8.07 0.04 8.93
N TYR A 66 8.24 0.91 9.91
CA TYR A 66 7.29 1.10 10.99
C TYR A 66 7.10 2.61 11.25
N THR A 67 5.86 3.10 11.31
CA THR A 67 5.54 4.50 11.64
C THR A 67 4.31 4.62 12.55
N PRO A 68 4.19 5.71 13.36
CA PRO A 68 5.20 6.76 13.57
C PRO A 68 6.34 6.25 14.43
N VAL A 69 7.47 6.93 14.30
CA VAL A 69 8.64 6.74 15.15
C VAL A 69 9.17 8.13 15.48
N GLU A 70 9.44 8.40 16.76
CA GLU A 70 10.04 9.69 17.17
C GLU A 70 11.48 9.81 16.64
N ASP A 71 12.22 8.70 16.62
CA ASP A 71 13.54 8.57 16.01
C ASP A 71 13.62 7.25 15.23
N PRO A 72 13.69 7.27 13.89
CA PRO A 72 13.77 6.07 13.07
C PRO A 72 14.95 5.13 13.41
N SER A 73 16.08 5.67 13.87
CA SER A 73 17.29 4.89 14.16
C SER A 73 17.14 4.02 15.42
N VAL A 74 16.35 4.49 16.39
CA VAL A 74 16.01 3.72 17.59
C VAL A 74 15.14 2.53 17.22
N TYR A 75 14.21 2.71 16.29
CA TYR A 75 13.24 1.66 15.93
C TYR A 75 13.82 0.58 15.01
N GLU A 76 14.85 0.87 14.20
CA GLU A 76 15.56 -0.17 13.46
C GLU A 76 16.10 -1.26 14.42
N ASN A 77 16.69 -0.84 15.54
CA ASN A 77 17.19 -1.75 16.56
C ASN A 77 16.04 -2.55 17.21
N VAL A 78 14.91 -1.92 17.52
CA VAL A 78 13.73 -2.58 18.13
C VAL A 78 13.19 -3.69 17.24
N PHE A 79 13.19 -3.51 15.92
CA PHE A 79 12.65 -4.49 14.98
C PHE A 79 13.69 -5.45 14.39
N THR A 80 14.94 -5.40 14.85
CA THR A 80 16.01 -6.26 14.32
C THR A 80 15.67 -7.75 14.43
N GLU A 81 15.15 -8.21 15.57
CA GLU A 81 14.75 -9.61 15.75
C GLU A 81 13.58 -10.00 14.83
N PHE A 82 12.62 -9.10 14.65
CA PHE A 82 11.49 -9.33 13.74
C PHE A 82 11.96 -9.41 12.27
N MET A 83 12.86 -8.52 11.85
CA MET A 83 13.43 -8.54 10.50
C MET A 83 14.23 -9.82 10.26
N ALA A 84 15.01 -10.27 11.24
CA ALA A 84 15.73 -11.55 11.17
C ALA A 84 14.77 -12.75 11.08
N TYR A 85 13.68 -12.73 11.84
CA TYR A 85 12.63 -13.75 11.77
C TYR A 85 11.95 -13.76 10.39
N LEU A 86 11.60 -12.58 9.86
CA LEU A 86 11.01 -12.43 8.54
C LEU A 86 11.95 -12.96 7.44
N ALA A 87 13.23 -12.64 7.52
CA ALA A 87 14.26 -13.15 6.59
C ALA A 87 14.33 -14.69 6.65
N LYS A 88 14.38 -15.26 7.85
CA LYS A 88 14.41 -16.72 8.05
C LYS A 88 13.17 -17.42 7.50
N LYS A 89 11.98 -16.85 7.70
CA LYS A 89 10.71 -17.47 7.28
C LYS A 89 10.43 -17.34 5.79
N THR A 90 10.91 -16.29 5.16
CA THR A 90 10.67 -16.02 3.73
C THR A 90 11.82 -16.46 2.83
N GLY A 91 13.02 -16.68 3.40
CA GLY A 91 14.25 -16.91 2.63
C GLY A 91 14.75 -15.67 1.89
N LYS A 92 14.17 -14.49 2.15
CA LYS A 92 14.49 -13.22 1.48
C LYS A 92 15.41 -12.36 2.35
N LYS A 93 16.14 -11.45 1.72
CA LYS A 93 16.82 -10.38 2.46
C LYS A 93 15.78 -9.41 3.01
N VAL A 94 16.01 -8.84 4.18
CA VAL A 94 15.13 -7.81 4.76
C VAL A 94 15.94 -6.55 5.01
N LYS A 95 15.41 -5.40 4.58
CA LYS A 95 16.01 -4.08 4.81
C LYS A 95 15.05 -3.16 5.53
N TRP A 96 15.57 -2.34 6.42
CA TRP A 96 14.83 -1.26 7.06
C TRP A 96 14.62 -0.07 6.11
N TYR A 97 13.46 0.56 6.21
CA TYR A 97 13.14 1.85 5.61
C TYR A 97 12.54 2.77 6.67
N GLY A 98 13.35 3.74 7.12
CA GLY A 98 12.88 4.83 7.96
C GLY A 98 12.07 5.80 7.11
N ALA A 99 10.74 5.75 7.23
CA ALA A 99 9.86 6.70 6.56
C ALA A 99 9.76 7.99 7.40
N ASP A 100 9.94 9.14 6.77
CA ASP A 100 9.96 10.45 7.45
C ASP A 100 8.56 10.99 7.77
N SER A 101 7.52 10.38 7.19
CA SER A 101 6.11 10.75 7.42
C SER A 101 5.16 9.62 7.05
N TYR A 102 3.93 9.66 7.55
CA TYR A 102 2.86 8.73 7.16
C TYR A 102 2.63 8.71 5.63
N ALA A 103 2.60 9.89 5.01
CA ALA A 103 2.43 10.02 3.57
C ALA A 103 3.58 9.34 2.81
N SER A 104 4.83 9.53 3.24
CA SER A 104 5.99 8.87 2.61
C SER A 104 5.96 7.35 2.75
N GLN A 105 5.42 6.82 3.86
CA GLN A 105 5.27 5.37 4.05
C GLN A 105 4.21 4.82 3.09
N VAL A 106 3.05 5.48 2.99
CA VAL A 106 1.98 5.09 2.06
C VAL A 106 2.44 5.16 0.60
N GLU A 107 3.17 6.20 0.22
CA GLU A 107 3.72 6.32 -1.13
C GLU A 107 4.81 5.27 -1.43
N ALA A 108 5.61 4.90 -0.44
CA ALA A 108 6.57 3.81 -0.58
C ALA A 108 5.87 2.47 -0.82
N LEU A 109 4.76 2.18 -0.12
CA LEU A 109 3.91 1.02 -0.42
C LEU A 109 3.33 1.13 -1.83
N ARG A 110 2.77 2.30 -2.17
CA ARG A 110 2.08 2.53 -3.45
C ARG A 110 2.99 2.30 -4.65
N SER A 111 4.26 2.70 -4.54
CA SER A 111 5.30 2.55 -5.56
C SER A 111 5.98 1.18 -5.58
N GLY A 112 5.65 0.28 -4.64
CA GLY A 112 6.31 -1.02 -4.50
C GLY A 112 7.73 -0.95 -3.93
N ARG A 113 8.12 0.19 -3.34
CA ARG A 113 9.41 0.37 -2.66
C ARG A 113 9.40 -0.14 -1.21
N LEU A 114 8.22 -0.33 -0.64
CA LEU A 114 7.98 -0.88 0.69
C LEU A 114 7.05 -2.10 0.57
N HIS A 115 7.32 -3.16 1.33
CA HIS A 115 6.65 -4.46 1.16
C HIS A 115 5.92 -4.91 2.44
N VAL A 116 6.51 -4.64 3.60
CA VAL A 116 5.93 -4.96 4.90
C VAL A 116 5.95 -3.69 5.74
N ALA A 117 4.82 -3.31 6.33
CA ALA A 117 4.73 -2.06 7.07
C ALA A 117 3.97 -2.25 8.39
N GLY A 118 4.50 -1.68 9.47
CA GLY A 118 3.67 -1.25 10.59
C GLY A 118 3.17 0.16 10.32
N ILE A 119 1.86 0.31 10.16
CA ILE A 119 1.18 1.58 9.89
C ILE A 119 0.34 1.93 11.13
N SER A 120 0.34 3.19 11.52
CA SER A 120 -0.56 3.64 12.59
C SER A 120 -2.04 3.59 12.17
N THR A 121 -2.92 3.59 13.17
CA THR A 121 -4.35 3.34 12.95
C THR A 121 -4.99 4.35 11.99
N GLY A 122 -4.64 5.65 12.11
CA GLY A 122 -5.16 6.70 11.23
C GLY A 122 -4.82 6.48 9.74
N PRO A 123 -3.54 6.37 9.36
CA PRO A 123 -3.14 6.20 7.97
C PRO A 123 -3.39 4.81 7.37
N THR A 124 -3.85 3.83 8.16
CA THR A 124 -4.14 2.48 7.65
C THR A 124 -5.13 2.51 6.49
N VAL A 125 -6.17 3.35 6.55
CA VAL A 125 -7.16 3.48 5.46
C VAL A 125 -6.52 4.00 4.16
N PHE A 126 -5.55 4.91 4.23
CA PHE A 126 -4.82 5.37 3.06
C PHE A 126 -3.87 4.30 2.51
N GLY A 127 -3.23 3.53 3.40
CA GLY A 127 -2.44 2.37 3.00
C GLY A 127 -3.29 1.34 2.22
N VAL A 128 -4.48 1.02 2.72
CA VAL A 128 -5.42 0.10 2.05
C VAL A 128 -5.85 0.69 0.72
N ASN A 129 -6.46 1.88 0.75
CA ASN A 129 -7.12 2.46 -0.41
C ASN A 129 -6.14 2.85 -1.51
N LEU A 130 -5.04 3.52 -1.19
CA LEU A 130 -4.11 4.05 -2.19
C LEU A 130 -3.04 3.02 -2.57
N ALA A 131 -2.60 2.21 -1.61
CA ALA A 131 -1.44 1.35 -1.75
C ALA A 131 -1.78 -0.15 -1.92
N GLY A 132 -3.03 -0.56 -1.67
CA GLY A 132 -3.41 -1.98 -1.71
C GLY A 132 -2.82 -2.76 -0.53
N TYR A 133 -2.52 -2.06 0.57
CA TYR A 133 -2.03 -2.67 1.80
C TYR A 133 -3.09 -3.60 2.39
N VAL A 134 -2.68 -4.82 2.78
CA VAL A 134 -3.55 -5.82 3.41
C VAL A 134 -3.14 -5.98 4.87
N PRO A 135 -3.89 -5.42 5.84
CA PRO A 135 -3.59 -5.60 7.26
C PRO A 135 -3.84 -7.04 7.70
N ILE A 136 -2.82 -7.71 8.22
CA ILE A 136 -2.92 -9.13 8.66
C ILE A 136 -2.79 -9.31 10.18
N ALA A 137 -2.30 -8.30 10.89
CA ALA A 137 -2.06 -8.36 12.33
C ALA A 137 -2.04 -6.96 12.93
N MET A 138 -2.26 -6.90 14.25
CA MET A 138 -2.13 -5.69 15.04
C MET A 138 -1.45 -6.00 16.39
N MET A 139 -0.84 -4.98 17.00
CA MET A 139 -0.28 -5.11 18.33
C MET A 139 -1.39 -5.18 19.38
N ALA A 140 -1.27 -6.14 20.30
CA ALA A 140 -2.14 -6.30 21.46
C ALA A 140 -1.30 -6.66 22.67
N LYS A 141 -1.80 -6.33 23.87
CA LYS A 141 -1.23 -6.78 25.13
C LYS A 141 -1.50 -8.27 25.33
N SER A 142 -0.68 -8.91 26.17
CA SER A 142 -0.84 -10.32 26.55
C SER A 142 -2.18 -10.63 27.22
N ASP A 143 -2.83 -9.62 27.79
CA ASP A 143 -4.17 -9.71 28.39
C ASP A 143 -5.31 -9.45 27.37
N GLY A 144 -5.01 -9.40 26.07
CA GLY A 144 -5.98 -9.22 25.00
C GLY A 144 -6.41 -7.76 24.75
N ARG A 145 -5.94 -6.80 25.56
CA ARG A 145 -6.24 -5.38 25.30
C ARG A 145 -5.49 -4.87 24.07
N PHE A 146 -6.18 -4.13 23.23
CA PHE A 146 -5.61 -3.50 22.04
C PHE A 146 -6.09 -2.04 21.91
N GLY A 147 -5.44 -1.30 21.02
CA GLY A 147 -5.76 0.11 20.77
C GLY A 147 -5.26 1.06 21.83
N TYR A 148 -5.65 2.32 21.71
CA TYR A 148 -5.24 3.42 22.58
C TYR A 148 -6.36 4.46 22.65
N LYS A 149 -6.23 5.40 23.60
CA LYS A 149 -7.12 6.55 23.72
C LYS A 149 -6.35 7.82 23.36
N LEU A 150 -6.97 8.66 22.55
CA LEU A 150 -6.48 10.02 22.35
C LEU A 150 -6.76 10.84 23.61
N GLN A 151 -5.78 11.65 24.01
CA GLN A 151 -5.89 12.53 25.17
C GLN A 151 -5.62 13.95 24.74
N LEU A 152 -6.43 14.87 25.26
CA LEU A 152 -6.14 16.30 25.26
C LEU A 152 -5.43 16.60 26.59
N ILE A 153 -4.19 17.07 26.52
CA ILE A 153 -3.38 17.36 27.71
C ILE A 153 -3.18 18.87 27.79
N THR A 154 -3.40 19.42 28.98
CA THR A 154 -3.24 20.86 29.25
C THR A 154 -2.29 21.05 30.42
N GLN A 155 -1.69 22.23 30.52
CA GLN A 155 -0.92 22.61 31.71
C GLN A 155 -1.87 22.72 32.91
N LYS A 156 -1.39 22.31 34.09
CA LYS A 156 -2.16 22.30 35.33
C LYS A 156 -2.82 23.66 35.62
N ASP A 157 -2.11 24.74 35.36
CA ASP A 157 -2.55 26.11 35.67
C ASP A 157 -3.13 26.84 34.43
N SER A 158 -3.49 26.11 33.37
CA SER A 158 -3.98 26.70 32.10
C SER A 158 -5.42 27.23 32.16
N GLY A 159 -6.19 26.81 33.17
CA GLY A 159 -7.64 27.08 33.26
C GLY A 159 -8.49 26.34 32.21
N ILE A 160 -7.91 25.42 31.42
CA ILE A 160 -8.62 24.62 30.42
C ILE A 160 -9.00 23.28 31.07
N MET A 161 -10.29 23.09 31.34
CA MET A 161 -10.82 21.93 32.07
C MET A 161 -11.80 21.09 31.23
N LYS A 162 -12.32 21.64 30.13
CA LYS A 162 -13.20 20.96 29.17
C LYS A 162 -12.90 21.39 27.74
N VAL A 163 -13.33 20.60 26.77
CA VAL A 163 -13.07 20.85 25.33
C VAL A 163 -13.55 22.22 24.87
N SER A 164 -14.68 22.72 25.40
CA SER A 164 -15.20 24.04 25.02
C SER A 164 -14.32 25.21 25.45
N ASP A 165 -13.44 25.02 26.44
CA ASP A 165 -12.46 26.04 26.87
C ASP A 165 -11.35 26.25 25.82
N LEU A 166 -11.21 25.35 24.84
CA LEU A 166 -10.27 25.51 23.73
C LEU A 166 -10.71 26.58 22.72
N LYS A 167 -11.95 27.07 22.78
CA LYS A 167 -12.46 28.04 21.81
C LYS A 167 -11.60 29.31 21.82
N GLY A 168 -11.09 29.67 20.64
CA GLY A 168 -10.20 30.83 20.48
C GLY A 168 -8.77 30.63 21.01
N LYS A 169 -8.40 29.41 21.43
CA LYS A 169 -7.04 29.06 21.83
C LYS A 169 -6.28 28.41 20.67
N ARG A 170 -4.95 28.46 20.76
CA ARG A 170 -4.06 27.71 19.87
C ARG A 170 -3.93 26.29 20.40
N VAL A 171 -4.21 25.29 19.57
CA VAL A 171 -4.14 23.87 19.94
C VAL A 171 -3.04 23.22 19.11
N ALA A 172 -2.08 22.60 19.79
CA ALA A 172 -1.14 21.71 19.13
C ALA A 172 -1.84 20.37 18.86
N HIS A 173 -1.66 19.83 17.66
CA HIS A 173 -2.16 18.52 17.28
C HIS A 173 -1.03 17.73 16.62
N VAL A 174 -1.11 16.40 16.73
CA VAL A 174 -0.31 15.52 15.89
C VAL A 174 -0.87 15.54 14.46
N THR A 175 0.02 15.48 13.47
CA THR A 175 -0.29 15.42 12.02
C THR A 175 0.17 14.11 11.43
#